data_AF-A0A2I8DPJ6-F1
#
_entry.id   AF-A0A2I8DPJ6-F1
#
_cell.length_a   1.000
_cell.length_b   1.000
_cell.length_c   1.000
_cell.angle_alpha   90.00
_cell.angle_beta   90.00
_cell.angle_gamma   90.00
#
_symmetry.space_group_name_H-M   'P 1'
#
loop_
_entity.id
_entity.type
_entity.pdbx_description
1 polymer ?
#
loop_
_entity_poly.entity_id
_entity_poly.type
_entity_poly.pdbx_seq_one_letter_code
_entity_poly.pdbx_strand_id
1 'polypeptide(L)'
;MRDVCLPLAAQRGQALIESVLLLSLLTLLLHAALGLGRAQLAAMQLGNSSRKAAMTAARGQAMSLHDVRNGVALRGVAQVARGGSASAASQSLRNDWLGEARLVQVRADTTVAMPPPFSGLRISRQVQVLSGAGHARDDADAQRRVGAASLSWRRVSQVSQERARAMGQLLETAESPWGRPALSMDWLAAWHDVAAADSLFADGGRP
;
A
#
# COMPACT_ATOMS: atom_id res chain seq x y z
N MET A 1 5.77 -60.04 42.20
CA MET A 1 4.63 -60.37 41.33
C MET A 1 3.38 -59.65 41.83
N ARG A 2 3.08 -58.50 41.22
CA ARG A 2 1.75 -57.87 41.27
C ARG A 2 1.53 -57.31 39.87
N ASP A 3 0.84 -58.08 39.05
CA ASP A 3 0.42 -57.68 37.72
C ASP A 3 -0.65 -56.60 37.86
N VAL A 4 -0.29 -55.38 37.47
CA VAL A 4 -1.24 -54.27 37.36
C VAL A 4 -1.91 -54.40 36.00
N CYS A 5 -3.02 -55.13 35.95
CA CYS A 5 -3.96 -55.08 34.83
C CYS A 5 -4.65 -53.71 34.83
N LEU A 6 -4.16 -52.78 34.01
CA LEU A 6 -4.90 -51.58 33.66
C LEU A 6 -6.06 -51.97 32.71
N PRO A 7 -7.30 -51.56 32.98
CA PRO A 7 -8.47 -52.00 32.20
C PRO A 7 -8.50 -51.32 30.83
N LEU A 8 -8.13 -52.06 29.78
CA LEU A 8 -8.26 -51.68 28.36
C LEU A 8 -9.71 -51.59 27.85
N ALA A 9 -10.72 -51.80 28.72
CA ALA A 9 -12.11 -51.98 28.32
C ALA A 9 -12.92 -50.66 28.14
N ALA A 10 -12.47 -49.54 28.70
CA ALA A 10 -13.16 -48.25 28.55
C ALA A 10 -12.79 -47.48 27.25
N GLN A 11 -11.87 -48.02 26.45
CA GLN A 11 -11.26 -47.33 25.31
C GLN A 11 -12.13 -47.31 24.04
N ARG A 12 -13.10 -48.25 23.91
CA ARG A 12 -13.87 -48.44 22.67
C ARG A 12 -14.89 -47.32 22.37
N GLY A 13 -15.39 -46.62 23.39
CA GLY A 13 -16.33 -45.49 23.21
C GLY A 13 -15.63 -44.15 23.04
N GLN A 14 -14.49 -43.96 23.72
CA GLN A 14 -13.75 -42.70 23.70
C GLN A 14 -13.12 -42.43 22.32
N ALA A 15 -12.57 -43.45 21.67
CA ALA A 15 -11.95 -43.31 20.36
C ALA A 15 -12.94 -42.80 19.29
N LEU A 16 -14.22 -43.20 19.36
CA LEU A 16 -15.26 -42.72 18.44
C LEU A 16 -15.58 -41.25 18.67
N ILE A 17 -15.76 -40.84 19.93
CA ILE A 17 -16.05 -39.44 20.29
C ILE A 17 -14.87 -38.55 19.89
N GLU A 18 -13.65 -38.97 20.20
CA GLU A 18 -12.43 -38.26 19.84
C GLU A 18 -12.29 -38.14 18.31
N SER A 19 -12.55 -39.22 17.57
CA SER A 19 -12.51 -39.19 16.10
C SER A 19 -13.55 -38.22 15.52
N VAL A 20 -14.77 -38.18 16.05
CA VAL A 20 -15.82 -37.25 15.60
C VAL A 20 -15.44 -35.80 15.89
N LEU A 21 -14.86 -35.52 17.06
CA LEU A 21 -14.39 -34.18 17.41
C LEU A 21 -13.23 -33.73 16.53
N LEU A 22 -12.25 -34.61 16.31
CA LEU A 22 -11.11 -34.34 15.43
C LEU A 22 -11.57 -34.13 13.98
N LEU A 23 -12.49 -34.96 13.48
CA LEU A 23 -13.03 -34.80 12.13
C LEU A 23 -13.77 -33.47 11.98
N SER A 24 -14.57 -33.09 12.98
CA SER A 24 -15.30 -31.82 12.98
C SER A 24 -14.35 -30.61 13.05
N LEU A 25 -13.27 -30.73 13.82
CA LEU A 25 -12.23 -29.70 13.89
C LEU A 25 -11.48 -29.57 12.56
N LEU A 26 -11.12 -30.70 11.94
CA LEU A 26 -10.42 -30.71 10.65
C LEU A 26 -11.30 -30.14 9.53
N THR A 27 -12.59 -30.47 9.50
CA THR A 27 -13.51 -29.88 8.51
C THR A 27 -13.63 -28.37 8.74
N LEU A 28 -13.76 -27.91 9.99
CA LEU A 28 -13.78 -26.47 10.30
C LEU A 28 -12.50 -25.76 9.84
N LEU A 29 -11.33 -26.33 10.11
CA LEU A 29 -10.04 -25.79 9.68
C LEU A 29 -9.91 -25.73 8.16
N LEU A 30 -10.35 -26.78 7.46
CA LEU A 30 -10.35 -26.80 5.99
C LEU A 30 -11.25 -25.70 5.42
N HIS A 31 -12.44 -25.52 5.98
CA HIS A 31 -13.36 -24.44 5.58
C HIS A 31 -12.75 -23.06 5.83
N ALA A 32 -12.08 -22.87 6.97
CA ALA A 32 -11.38 -21.63 7.29
C ALA A 32 -10.24 -21.35 6.28
N ALA A 33 -9.43 -22.35 5.96
CA ALA A 33 -8.35 -22.22 4.99
C ALA A 33 -8.85 -21.86 3.57
N LEU A 34 -9.92 -22.53 3.12
CA LEU A 34 -10.57 -22.22 1.85
C LEU A 34 -11.19 -20.81 1.84
N GLY A 35 -11.85 -20.41 2.94
CA GLY A 35 -12.39 -19.07 3.12
C GLY A 35 -11.32 -17.98 3.04
N LEU A 36 -10.18 -18.20 3.71
CA LEU A 36 -9.04 -17.28 3.67
C LEU A 36 -8.46 -17.17 2.25
N GLY A 37 -8.30 -18.29 1.54
CA GLY A 37 -7.83 -18.28 0.15
C GLY A 37 -8.73 -17.47 -0.77
N ARG A 38 -10.07 -17.62 -0.63
CA ARG A 38 -11.06 -16.82 -1.38
C ARG A 38 -10.96 -15.34 -1.05
N ALA A 39 -10.76 -15.00 0.23
CA ALA A 39 -10.59 -13.62 0.67
C ALA A 39 -9.31 -12.98 0.08
N GLN A 40 -8.18 -13.69 0.10
CA GLN A 40 -6.92 -13.23 -0.48
C GLN A 40 -7.04 -13.02 -2.00
N LEU A 41 -7.65 -13.96 -2.71
CA LEU A 41 -7.89 -13.83 -4.15
C LEU A 41 -8.78 -12.61 -4.47
N ALA A 42 -9.87 -12.43 -3.72
CA ALA A 42 -10.75 -11.27 -3.87
C ALA A 42 -10.01 -9.95 -3.60
N ALA A 43 -9.14 -9.90 -2.58
CA ALA A 43 -8.32 -8.73 -2.29
C ALA A 43 -7.33 -8.40 -3.42
N MET A 44 -6.69 -9.43 -4.02
CA MET A 44 -5.80 -9.25 -5.16
C MET A 44 -6.54 -8.76 -6.41
N GLN A 45 -7.70 -9.35 -6.71
CA GLN A 45 -8.55 -8.94 -7.82
C GLN A 45 -9.06 -7.50 -7.64
N LEU A 46 -9.56 -7.15 -6.46
CA LEU A 46 -9.94 -5.79 -6.10
C LEU A 46 -8.76 -4.82 -6.27
N GLY A 47 -7.55 -5.25 -5.91
CA GLY A 47 -6.31 -4.51 -6.09
C GLY A 47 -6.00 -4.17 -7.55
N ASN A 48 -6.02 -5.17 -8.43
CA ASN A 48 -5.73 -4.96 -9.84
C ASN A 48 -6.84 -4.15 -10.54
N SER A 49 -8.11 -4.45 -10.26
CA SER A 49 -9.25 -3.73 -10.84
C SER A 49 -9.31 -2.28 -10.39
N SER A 50 -9.05 -1.98 -9.10
CA SER A 50 -9.01 -0.60 -8.60
C SER A 50 -7.87 0.21 -9.21
N ARG A 51 -6.68 -0.38 -9.39
CA ARG A 51 -5.55 0.28 -10.08
C ARG A 51 -5.87 0.55 -11.55
N LYS A 52 -6.41 -0.44 -12.28
CA LYS A 52 -6.84 -0.26 -13.68
C LYS A 52 -7.88 0.84 -13.78
N ALA A 53 -8.84 0.88 -12.85
CA ALA A 53 -9.84 1.93 -12.78
C ALA A 53 -9.25 3.31 -12.48
N ALA A 54 -8.31 3.41 -11.55
CA ALA A 54 -7.65 4.66 -11.24
C ALA A 54 -6.85 5.20 -12.43
N MET A 55 -6.11 4.34 -13.13
CA MET A 55 -5.35 4.73 -14.33
C MET A 55 -6.27 5.15 -15.49
N THR A 56 -7.38 4.44 -15.70
CA THR A 56 -8.35 4.77 -16.75
C THR A 56 -9.07 6.09 -16.43
N ALA A 57 -9.50 6.28 -15.18
CA ALA A 57 -10.07 7.53 -14.71
C ALA A 57 -9.05 8.69 -14.77
N ALA A 58 -7.77 8.43 -14.53
CA ALA A 58 -6.70 9.41 -14.72
C ALA A 58 -6.50 9.82 -16.18
N ARG A 59 -6.93 9.01 -17.16
CA ARG A 59 -6.99 9.39 -18.58
C ARG A 59 -8.26 10.17 -18.96
N GLY A 60 -9.09 10.52 -17.98
CA GLY A 60 -10.36 11.24 -18.21
C GLY A 60 -11.52 10.34 -18.65
N GLN A 61 -11.36 9.01 -18.64
CA GLN A 61 -12.42 8.08 -18.99
C GLN A 61 -13.24 7.74 -17.73
N ALA A 62 -14.54 8.09 -17.73
CA ALA A 62 -15.44 7.73 -16.64
C ALA A 62 -15.65 6.21 -16.65
N MET A 63 -15.36 5.54 -15.53
CA MET A 63 -15.72 4.13 -15.34
C MET A 63 -16.57 3.92 -14.11
N SER A 64 -17.65 3.18 -14.31
CA SER A 64 -18.39 2.50 -13.26
C SER A 64 -17.79 1.10 -13.11
N LEU A 65 -17.25 0.78 -11.93
CA LEU A 65 -16.87 -0.59 -11.61
C LEU A 65 -18.14 -1.34 -11.24
N HIS A 66 -18.73 -2.03 -12.22
CA HIS A 66 -19.75 -3.05 -12.01
C HIS A 66 -19.24 -4.32 -12.68
N ASP A 67 -18.50 -5.13 -11.92
CA ASP A 67 -18.10 -6.47 -12.35
C ASP A 67 -18.51 -7.44 -11.24
N VAL A 68 -19.41 -8.37 -11.58
CA VAL A 68 -19.89 -9.41 -10.68
C VAL A 68 -19.37 -10.72 -11.24
N ARG A 69 -18.13 -11.06 -10.85
CA ARG A 69 -17.51 -12.32 -11.25
C ARG A 69 -17.45 -13.23 -10.02
N ASN A 70 -18.06 -14.41 -10.12
CA ASN A 70 -18.00 -15.47 -9.11
C ASN A 70 -18.46 -15.06 -7.69
N GLY A 71 -19.57 -14.32 -7.57
CA GLY A 71 -20.15 -13.92 -6.28
C GLY A 71 -19.39 -12.81 -5.55
N VAL A 72 -18.37 -12.24 -6.19
CA VAL A 72 -17.64 -11.05 -5.73
C VAL A 72 -18.28 -9.85 -6.41
N ALA A 73 -19.19 -9.16 -5.72
CA ALA A 73 -19.74 -7.90 -6.21
C ALA A 73 -18.68 -6.81 -6.02
N LEU A 74 -18.10 -6.33 -7.12
CA LEU A 74 -17.22 -5.17 -7.11
C LEU A 74 -18.09 -3.93 -7.29
N ARG A 75 -18.17 -3.11 -6.25
CA ARG A 75 -18.83 -1.80 -6.32
C ARG A 75 -17.77 -0.73 -6.14
N GLY A 76 -17.56 0.08 -7.16
CA GLY A 76 -16.60 1.18 -7.05
C GLY A 76 -16.98 2.35 -7.93
N VAL A 77 -16.68 3.55 -7.43
CA VAL A 77 -16.85 4.80 -8.17
C VAL A 77 -15.47 5.44 -8.28
N ALA A 78 -15.05 5.72 -9.51
CA ALA A 78 -13.94 6.63 -9.74
C ALA A 78 -14.47 8.06 -9.59
N GLN A 79 -14.00 8.77 -8.57
CA GLN A 79 -14.32 10.17 -8.37
C GLN A 79 -13.04 10.97 -8.56
N VAL A 80 -13.10 11.98 -9.42
CA VAL A 80 -12.08 13.04 -9.39
C VAL A 80 -12.24 13.69 -8.03
N ALA A 81 -11.21 13.61 -7.19
CA ALA A 81 -11.25 14.17 -5.85
C ALA A 81 -11.24 15.70 -5.95
N ARG A 82 -12.43 16.28 -6.19
CA ARG A 82 -12.67 17.70 -5.91
C ARG A 82 -12.59 17.79 -4.40
N GLY A 83 -11.52 18.44 -3.92
CA GLY A 83 -11.17 18.49 -2.51
C GLY A 83 -12.39 18.61 -1.61
N GLY A 84 -12.65 17.59 -0.79
CA GLY A 84 -13.46 17.77 0.41
C GLY A 84 -12.82 18.85 1.29
N SER A 85 -13.56 19.33 2.30
CA SER A 85 -13.24 20.49 3.17
C SER A 85 -11.79 20.49 3.67
N ALA A 86 -10.88 20.94 2.83
CA ALA A 86 -9.48 21.04 3.13
C ALA A 86 -9.28 22.43 3.72
N SER A 87 -8.56 22.52 4.83
CA SER A 87 -8.13 23.82 5.34
C SER A 87 -7.41 24.61 4.25
N ALA A 88 -7.46 25.95 4.29
CA ALA A 88 -6.80 26.79 3.30
C ALA A 88 -5.31 26.42 3.11
N ALA A 89 -4.63 26.02 4.19
CA ALA A 89 -3.25 25.52 4.15
C ALA A 89 -3.11 24.20 3.36
N SER A 90 -4.05 23.27 3.52
CA SER A 90 -4.07 22.01 2.78
C SER A 90 -4.39 22.23 1.30
N GLN A 91 -5.22 23.21 0.98
CA GLN A 91 -5.51 23.62 -0.40
C GLN A 91 -4.29 24.25 -1.07
N SER A 92 -3.58 25.14 -0.35
CA SER A 92 -2.34 25.78 -0.84
C SER A 92 -1.23 24.76 -1.10
N LEU A 93 -0.98 23.85 -0.16
CA LEU A 93 -0.04 22.74 -0.37
C LEU A 93 -0.46 21.86 -1.55
N ARG A 94 -1.76 21.57 -1.70
CA ARG A 94 -2.24 20.79 -2.83
C ARG A 94 -2.01 21.50 -4.16
N ASN A 95 -2.22 22.80 -4.23
CA ASN A 95 -1.97 23.58 -5.43
C ASN A 95 -0.46 23.64 -5.75
N ASP A 96 0.39 23.77 -4.73
CA ASP A 96 1.86 23.80 -4.87
C ASP A 96 2.44 22.44 -5.29
N TRP A 97 1.96 21.33 -4.70
CA TRP A 97 2.38 19.98 -5.06
C TRP A 97 1.86 19.51 -6.42
N LEU A 98 0.60 19.84 -6.74
CA LEU A 98 -0.06 19.26 -7.90
C LEU A 98 0.06 20.14 -9.13
N GLY A 99 0.20 21.45 -8.99
CA GLY A 99 0.10 22.38 -10.11
C GLY A 99 -1.21 22.13 -10.89
N GLU A 100 -1.08 21.76 -12.16
CA GLU A 100 -2.21 21.38 -13.03
C GLU A 100 -2.70 19.93 -12.86
N ALA A 101 -1.94 19.09 -12.14
CA ALA A 101 -2.30 17.70 -11.93
C ALA A 101 -3.57 17.59 -11.08
N ARG A 102 -4.42 16.62 -11.41
CA ARG A 102 -5.68 16.38 -10.69
C ARG A 102 -5.60 15.06 -9.95
N LEU A 103 -5.97 15.09 -8.67
CA LEU A 103 -6.09 13.87 -7.88
C LEU A 103 -7.35 13.10 -8.28
N VAL A 104 -7.15 11.87 -8.74
CA VAL A 104 -8.21 10.91 -9.03
C VAL A 104 -8.23 9.87 -7.92
N GLN A 105 -9.38 9.72 -7.28
CA GLN A 105 -9.57 8.75 -6.22
C GLN A 105 -10.56 7.68 -6.67
N VAL A 106 -10.17 6.42 -6.53
CA VAL A 106 -11.05 5.28 -6.75
C VAL A 106 -11.23 4.57 -5.42
N ARG A 107 -12.49 4.43 -5.02
CA ARG A 107 -12.88 3.54 -3.92
C ARG A 107 -13.59 2.34 -4.52
N ALA A 108 -13.10 1.16 -4.17
CA ALA A 108 -13.70 -0.10 -4.58
C ALA A 108 -13.94 -0.96 -3.34
N ASP A 109 -15.12 -1.55 -3.29
CA ASP A 109 -15.57 -2.39 -2.19
C ASP A 109 -15.99 -3.75 -2.77
N THR A 110 -15.74 -4.80 -1.99
CA THR A 110 -16.29 -6.12 -2.26
C THR A 110 -16.63 -6.87 -0.98
N THR A 111 -17.52 -7.84 -1.10
CA THR A 111 -17.92 -8.73 -0.01
C THR A 111 -17.62 -10.16 -0.40
N VAL A 112 -16.90 -10.87 0.46
CA VAL A 112 -16.55 -12.28 0.29
C VAL A 112 -17.42 -13.10 1.22
N ALA A 113 -18.19 -14.04 0.67
CA ALA A 113 -18.94 -14.99 1.49
C ALA A 113 -17.95 -15.86 2.28
N MET A 114 -18.16 -15.92 3.60
CA MET A 114 -17.40 -16.77 4.51
C MET A 114 -18.30 -17.92 4.98
N PRO A 115 -17.72 -19.11 5.27
CA PRO A 115 -18.48 -20.20 5.87
C PRO A 115 -18.93 -19.82 7.30
N PRO A 116 -20.07 -20.34 7.78
CA PRO A 116 -20.48 -20.19 9.18
C PRO A 116 -19.37 -20.63 10.14
N PRO A 117 -19.23 -20.01 11.32
CA PRO A 117 -20.08 -18.95 11.89
C PRO A 117 -19.72 -17.52 11.43
N PHE A 118 -18.78 -17.37 10.50
CA PHE A 118 -18.30 -16.05 10.09
C PHE A 118 -19.32 -15.35 9.18
N SER A 119 -19.61 -14.09 9.45
CA SER A 119 -20.33 -13.23 8.50
C SER A 119 -19.43 -12.89 7.30
N GLY A 120 -20.03 -12.53 6.17
CA GLY A 120 -19.27 -12.17 4.97
C GLY A 120 -18.22 -11.09 5.27
N LEU A 121 -17.01 -11.27 4.72
CA LEU A 121 -15.90 -10.34 4.90
C LEU A 121 -16.00 -9.21 3.89
N ARG A 122 -16.17 -7.97 4.35
CA ARG A 122 -16.10 -6.79 3.48
C ARG A 122 -14.66 -6.31 3.35
N ILE A 123 -14.19 -6.21 2.12
CA ILE A 123 -12.87 -5.69 1.76
C ILE A 123 -13.08 -4.37 1.04
N SER A 124 -12.48 -3.30 1.54
CA SER A 124 -12.51 -1.98 0.89
C SER A 124 -11.09 -1.55 0.53
N ARG A 125 -10.94 -0.95 -0.66
CA ARG A 125 -9.66 -0.44 -1.13
C ARG A 125 -9.84 0.95 -1.72
N GLN A 126 -8.93 1.83 -1.33
CA GLN A 126 -8.83 3.18 -1.87
C GLN A 126 -7.51 3.31 -2.62
N VAL A 127 -7.59 3.78 -3.86
CA VAL A 127 -6.44 4.09 -4.70
C VAL A 127 -6.52 5.56 -5.08
N GLN A 128 -5.43 6.29 -4.90
CA GLN A 128 -5.32 7.67 -5.34
C GLN A 128 -4.20 7.76 -6.38
N VAL A 129 -4.50 8.39 -7.51
CA VAL A 129 -3.58 8.59 -8.62
C VAL A 129 -3.61 10.05 -9.01
N LEU A 130 -2.45 10.62 -9.31
CA LEU A 130 -2.36 11.95 -9.90
C LEU A 130 -2.45 11.85 -11.41
N SER A 131 -3.55 12.33 -11.96
CA SER A 131 -3.71 12.54 -13.40
C SER A 131 -2.98 13.81 -13.83
N GLY A 132 -2.26 13.77 -14.95
CA GLY A 132 -1.47 14.90 -15.44
C GLY A 132 -0.13 15.12 -14.73
N ALA A 133 0.20 14.36 -13.68
CA ALA A 133 1.49 14.44 -12.98
C ALA A 133 2.61 13.59 -13.61
N GLY A 134 2.26 12.61 -14.45
CA GLY A 134 3.19 11.56 -14.90
C GLY A 134 3.82 11.75 -16.29
N HIS A 135 3.52 12.83 -17.00
CA HIS A 135 4.15 13.12 -18.29
C HIS A 135 4.84 14.48 -18.21
N ALA A 136 6.08 14.45 -17.74
CA ALA A 136 7.04 15.45 -18.19
C ALA A 136 7.33 15.13 -19.66
N ARG A 137 7.34 16.16 -20.53
CA ARG A 137 7.63 15.96 -21.96
C ARG A 137 9.07 15.47 -22.18
N ASP A 138 9.96 15.88 -21.30
CA ASP A 138 11.39 15.62 -21.28
C ASP A 138 11.92 15.83 -19.84
N ASP A 139 13.20 15.53 -19.62
CA ASP A 139 13.84 15.70 -18.31
C ASP A 139 13.83 17.16 -17.83
N ALA A 140 13.92 18.12 -18.75
CA ALA A 140 13.86 19.54 -18.41
C ALA A 140 12.46 19.94 -17.90
N ASP A 141 11.38 19.39 -18.46
CA ASP A 141 10.01 19.57 -17.98
C ASP A 141 9.82 18.92 -16.60
N ALA A 142 10.42 17.75 -16.38
CA ALA A 142 10.41 17.11 -15.07
C ALA A 142 11.12 17.99 -14.03
N GLN A 143 12.32 18.46 -14.33
CA GLN A 143 13.11 19.34 -13.46
C GLN A 143 12.40 20.66 -13.19
N ARG A 144 11.81 21.31 -14.20
CA ARG A 144 11.02 22.54 -14.03
C ARG A 144 9.83 22.32 -13.10
N ARG A 145 9.08 21.23 -13.29
CA ARG A 145 7.91 20.90 -12.46
C ARG A 145 8.30 20.59 -11.01
N VAL A 146 9.34 19.80 -10.81
CA VAL A 146 9.89 19.49 -9.48
C VAL A 146 10.40 20.77 -8.80
N GLY A 147 11.11 21.63 -9.53
CA GLY A 147 11.61 22.91 -9.05
C GLY A 147 10.51 23.92 -8.71
N ALA A 148 9.37 23.88 -9.42
CA ALA A 148 8.23 24.75 -9.17
C ALA A 148 7.55 24.48 -7.81
N ALA A 149 7.54 23.22 -7.34
CA ALA A 149 6.99 22.82 -6.03
C ALA A 149 7.93 23.14 -4.85
N SER A 150 8.56 24.32 -4.88
CA SER A 150 9.67 24.68 -3.99
C SER A 150 9.27 24.77 -2.51
N LEU A 151 8.07 25.25 -2.20
CA LEU A 151 7.59 25.40 -0.83
C LEU A 151 7.31 24.04 -0.18
N SER A 152 6.76 23.14 -0.99
CA SER A 152 6.49 21.75 -0.66
C SER A 152 7.75 20.92 -0.43
N TRP A 153 8.72 20.97 -1.35
CA TRP A 153 10.01 20.28 -1.18
C TRP A 153 10.80 20.83 -0.01
N ARG A 154 10.81 22.15 0.19
CA ARG A 154 11.48 22.78 1.33
C ARG A 154 10.89 22.30 2.65
N ARG A 155 9.56 22.24 2.76
CA ARG A 155 8.89 21.78 3.99
C ARG A 155 9.18 20.31 4.28
N VAL A 156 9.10 19.44 3.27
CA VAL A 156 9.42 18.01 3.44
C VAL A 156 10.89 17.83 3.80
N SER A 157 11.80 18.57 3.15
CA SER A 157 13.23 18.59 3.49
C SER A 157 13.44 19.00 4.94
N GLN A 158 12.84 20.09 5.40
CA GLN A 158 12.97 20.56 6.78
C GLN A 158 12.48 19.52 7.78
N VAL A 159 11.28 18.98 7.59
CA VAL A 159 10.70 17.96 8.48
C VAL A 159 11.54 16.67 8.48
N SER A 160 12.06 16.27 7.32
CA SER A 160 12.93 15.09 7.22
C SER A 160 14.26 15.32 7.93
N GLN A 161 14.89 16.49 7.74
CA GLN A 161 16.14 16.85 8.41
C GLN A 161 15.95 16.96 9.92
N GLU A 162 14.86 17.57 10.40
CA GLU A 162 14.54 17.64 11.83
C GLU A 162 14.41 16.25 12.45
N ARG A 163 13.67 15.35 11.78
CA ARG A 163 13.51 13.96 12.23
C ARG A 163 14.82 13.19 12.22
N ALA A 164 15.62 13.35 11.17
CA ALA A 164 16.90 12.66 11.09
C ALA A 164 17.92 13.23 12.10
N ARG A 165 17.86 14.52 12.48
CA ARG A 165 18.69 15.07 13.58
C ARG A 165 18.28 14.48 14.91
N ALA A 166 16.97 14.41 15.18
CA ALA A 166 16.45 13.80 16.40
C ALA A 166 16.83 12.31 16.50
N MET A 167 16.72 11.58 15.39
CA MET A 167 17.13 10.17 15.32
C MET A 167 18.64 10.00 15.44
N GLY A 168 19.43 10.87 14.81
CA GLY A 168 20.89 10.85 14.87
C GLY A 168 21.41 10.95 16.30
N GLN A 169 20.82 11.81 17.13
CA GLN A 169 21.18 11.95 18.55
C GLN A 169 20.92 10.66 19.36
N LEU A 170 19.79 9.99 19.07
CA LEU A 170 19.46 8.71 19.71
C LEU A 170 20.41 7.59 19.26
N LEU A 171 20.69 7.53 17.96
CA LEU A 171 21.58 6.53 17.36
C LEU A 171 23.02 6.71 17.81
N GLU A 172 23.53 7.94 17.91
CA GLU A 172 24.90 8.21 18.35
C GLU A 172 25.15 7.66 19.75
N THR A 173 24.17 7.77 20.66
CA THR A 173 24.25 7.21 22.00
C THR A 173 24.30 5.67 21.98
N ALA A 174 23.49 5.04 21.12
CA ALA A 174 23.40 3.58 21.04
C ALA A 174 24.59 2.95 20.29
N GLU A 175 25.07 3.60 19.24
CA GLU A 175 26.07 3.07 18.30
C GLU A 175 27.51 3.48 18.66
N SER A 176 27.68 4.42 19.60
CA SER A 176 29.00 4.91 20.03
C SER A 176 29.99 3.79 20.39
N PRO A 177 29.61 2.76 21.17
CA PRO A 177 30.56 1.69 21.52
C PRO A 177 30.91 0.75 20.36
N TRP A 178 30.19 0.83 19.23
CA TRP A 178 30.43 0.04 18.02
C TRP A 178 31.30 0.80 17.00
N GLY A 179 31.72 2.03 17.32
CA GLY A 179 32.62 2.84 16.49
C GLY A 179 32.05 3.21 15.12
N ARG A 180 30.73 3.18 14.93
CA ARG A 180 30.10 3.54 13.66
C ARG A 180 30.11 5.07 13.45
N PRO A 181 30.30 5.54 12.21
CA PRO A 181 30.17 6.96 11.89
C PRO A 181 28.76 7.48 12.21
N ALA A 182 28.67 8.75 12.59
CA ALA A 182 27.38 9.43 12.76
C ALA A 182 26.55 9.37 11.48
N LEU A 183 25.22 9.40 11.63
CA LEU A 183 24.27 9.39 10.52
C LEU A 183 24.57 10.55 9.56
N SER A 184 24.97 10.24 8.32
CA SER A 184 25.16 11.27 7.29
C SER A 184 23.81 11.77 6.79
N MET A 185 23.65 13.09 6.76
CA MET A 185 22.50 13.78 6.20
C MET A 185 22.65 14.09 4.71
N ASP A 186 23.89 14.02 4.22
CA ASP A 186 24.21 14.23 2.82
C ASP A 186 24.17 12.91 2.08
N TRP A 187 22.95 12.38 1.95
CA TRP A 187 22.73 11.14 1.22
C TRP A 187 22.99 11.31 -0.27
N LEU A 188 22.89 12.54 -0.80
CA LEU A 188 23.08 12.85 -2.23
C LEU A 188 24.55 12.75 -2.65
N ALA A 189 25.51 13.05 -1.77
CA ALA A 189 26.93 12.83 -2.06
C ALA A 189 27.25 11.39 -2.50
N ALA A 190 26.52 10.40 -1.98
CA ALA A 190 26.68 9.00 -2.33
C ALA A 190 26.15 8.63 -3.74
N TRP A 191 25.42 9.54 -4.39
CA TRP A 191 24.82 9.34 -5.72
C TRP A 191 25.31 10.36 -6.75
N HIS A 192 26.32 11.16 -6.41
CA HIS A 192 26.82 12.24 -7.28
C HIS A 192 27.37 11.70 -8.61
N ASP A 193 27.80 10.44 -8.63
CA ASP A 193 28.30 9.69 -9.79
C ASP A 193 27.18 9.16 -10.69
N VAL A 194 25.95 9.04 -10.18
CA VAL A 194 24.78 8.51 -10.89
C VAL A 194 23.86 9.64 -11.41
N ALA A 195 23.91 10.82 -10.81
CA ALA A 195 23.16 11.98 -11.27
C ALA A 195 23.80 12.56 -12.55
N ALA A 196 23.27 12.16 -13.71
CA ALA A 196 23.72 12.47 -15.07
C ALA A 196 24.58 13.74 -15.23
N ALA A 197 25.88 13.54 -15.43
CA ALA A 197 26.81 14.56 -15.94
C ALA A 197 26.54 14.92 -17.43
N ASP A 198 25.74 14.12 -18.13
CA ASP A 198 25.62 14.18 -19.60
C ASP A 198 24.69 15.28 -20.14
N SER A 199 23.83 15.90 -19.32
CA SER A 199 22.84 16.89 -19.83
C SER A 199 23.26 18.36 -19.68
N LEU A 200 24.37 18.67 -19.01
CA LEU A 200 24.78 20.07 -18.77
C LEU A 200 25.72 20.64 -19.84
N PHE A 201 26.26 19.81 -20.75
CA PHE A 201 27.22 20.23 -21.77
C PHE A 201 26.74 20.08 -23.22
N ALA A 202 25.52 19.58 -23.46
CA ALA A 202 25.00 19.38 -24.81
C ALA A 202 24.41 20.65 -25.48
N ASP A 203 24.42 21.80 -24.79
CA ASP A 203 24.02 23.10 -25.36
C ASP A 203 25.24 24.02 -25.61
N GLY A 204 26.35 23.39 -26.04
CA GLY A 204 27.55 24.06 -26.58
C GLY A 204 27.46 24.36 -28.07
N GLY A 205 26.26 24.36 -28.66
CA GLY A 205 26.02 24.77 -30.04
C GLY A 205 25.68 26.25 -30.15
N ARG A 206 26.69 27.11 -30.32
CA ARG A 206 26.54 28.48 -30.87
C ARG A 206 27.54 28.63 -32.03
N PRO A 207 27.33 29.54 -33.00
CA PRO A 207 26.12 30.24 -33.46
C PRO A 207 25.65 29.79 -34.86
#